data_AF-A0A3D5UN88-F1
#
_entry.id   AF-A0A3D5UN88-F1
#
_cell.length_a   1.000
_cell.length_b   1.000
_cell.length_c   1.000
_cell.angle_alpha   90.00
_cell.angle_beta   90.00
_cell.angle_gamma   90.00
#
_symmetry.space_group_name_H-M   'P 1'
#
loop_
_entity.id
_entity.type
_entity.pdbx_description
1 polymer ?
#
loop_
_entity_poly.entity_id
_entity_poly.type
_entity_poly.pdbx_seq_one_letter_code
_entity_poly.pdbx_strand_id
1 'polypeptide(L)'
;KILHAFGLDPQTSHIINGHVPVKTQEGESPIKANGRLLVIDGGFAKSYQKTTGIAGYTLIYNSYGLQLVSHEPFENIDKALSTEKDIRSTSFVVEQALERQKVSHTDIGGKLKKQIYFLEMLITAYRKGLLQETSTP
;
A
#
# COMPACT_ATOMS: atom_id res chain seq x y z
N LYS A 1 17.00 -6.48 -11.86
CA LYS A 1 16.94 -7.85 -12.41
C LYS A 1 15.63 -8.56 -12.08
N ILE A 2 15.23 -8.72 -10.81
CA ILE A 2 13.98 -9.43 -10.46
C ILE A 2 12.69 -8.71 -10.91
N LEU A 3 12.54 -7.41 -10.65
CA LEU A 3 11.34 -6.66 -11.05
C LEU A 3 11.09 -6.67 -12.56
N HIS A 4 12.15 -6.53 -13.36
CA HIS A 4 12.06 -6.65 -14.82
C HIS A 4 11.61 -8.03 -15.29
N ALA A 5 11.97 -9.10 -14.58
CA ALA A 5 11.52 -10.45 -14.93
C ALA A 5 9.99 -10.61 -14.76
N PHE A 6 9.37 -9.76 -13.94
CA PHE A 6 7.91 -9.66 -13.79
C PHE A 6 7.29 -8.57 -14.70
N GLY A 7 8.06 -7.95 -15.59
CA GLY A 7 7.58 -6.86 -16.45
C GLY A 7 7.29 -5.55 -15.69
N LEU A 8 7.83 -5.40 -14.47
CA LEU A 8 7.61 -4.25 -13.61
C LEU A 8 8.72 -3.21 -13.76
N ASP A 9 8.36 -1.93 -13.61
CA ASP A 9 9.31 -0.83 -13.61
C ASP A 9 10.07 -0.77 -12.27
N PRO A 10 11.40 -0.96 -12.26
CA PRO A 10 12.19 -0.96 -11.02
C PRO A 10 12.32 0.40 -10.33
N GLN A 11 11.89 1.49 -10.96
CA GLN A 11 11.89 2.82 -10.34
C GLN A 11 10.65 3.08 -9.48
N THR A 12 9.54 2.40 -9.80
CA THR A 12 8.24 2.64 -9.17
C THR A 12 7.69 1.40 -8.45
N SER A 13 8.27 0.22 -8.70
CA SER A 13 7.79 -1.05 -8.16
C SER A 13 8.57 -1.52 -6.94
N HIS A 14 7.84 -2.09 -5.99
CA HIS A 14 8.35 -2.61 -4.73
C HIS A 14 7.92 -4.07 -4.53
N ILE A 15 8.76 -4.87 -3.87
CA ILE A 15 8.43 -6.21 -3.40
C ILE A 15 8.05 -6.09 -1.92
N ILE A 16 6.85 -6.54 -1.57
CA ILE A 16 6.39 -6.59 -0.19
C ILE A 16 6.40 -8.06 0.24
N ASN A 17 7.21 -8.37 1.25
CA ASN A 17 7.27 -9.70 1.85
C ASN A 17 6.56 -9.70 3.19
N GLY A 18 5.42 -10.39 3.26
CA GLY A 18 4.60 -10.50 4.47
C GLY A 18 4.99 -11.68 5.36
N HIS A 19 4.57 -11.65 6.63
CA HIS A 19 4.68 -12.75 7.60
C HIS A 19 6.11 -13.19 7.96
N VAL A 20 7.13 -12.37 7.65
CA VAL A 20 8.52 -12.65 8.01
C VAL A 20 8.92 -11.74 9.16
N PRO A 21 9.25 -12.28 10.36
CA PRO A 21 9.65 -11.46 11.50
C PRO A 21 10.94 -10.71 11.20
N VAL A 22 10.95 -9.40 11.45
CA VAL A 22 12.14 -8.55 11.29
C VAL A 22 12.84 -8.42 12.63
N LYS A 23 14.06 -8.93 12.74
CA LYS A 23 14.87 -8.96 13.96
C LYS A 23 15.50 -7.59 14.26
N THR A 24 14.66 -6.62 14.57
CA THR A 24 15.06 -5.23 14.80
C THR A 24 16.06 -5.12 15.96
N GLN A 25 15.95 -5.96 17.00
CA GLN A 25 16.92 -6.04 18.10
C GLN A 25 18.33 -6.46 17.65
N GLU A 26 18.45 -7.27 16.61
CA GLU A 26 19.72 -7.68 16.01
C GLU A 26 20.23 -6.65 14.98
N GLY A 27 19.55 -5.49 14.84
CA GLY A 27 19.90 -4.44 13.87
C GLY A 27 19.38 -4.69 12.46
N GLU A 28 18.49 -5.68 12.26
CA GLU A 28 17.90 -5.95 10.95
C GLU A 28 16.99 -4.81 10.48
N SER A 29 17.22 -4.33 9.26
CA SER A 29 16.33 -3.36 8.62
C SER A 29 15.18 -4.05 7.88
N PRO A 30 13.93 -3.56 8.03
CA PRO A 30 12.79 -4.02 7.24
C PRO A 30 12.87 -3.56 5.78
N ILE A 31 13.71 -2.55 5.48
CA ILE A 31 13.95 -2.03 4.14
C ILE A 31 15.25 -2.65 3.62
N LYS A 32 15.14 -3.47 2.58
CA LYS A 32 16.23 -4.23 1.97
C LYS A 32 16.35 -3.92 0.48
N ALA A 33 17.43 -4.42 -0.13
CA ALA A 33 17.67 -4.32 -1.57
C ALA A 33 17.53 -2.88 -2.11
N ASN A 34 18.20 -1.92 -1.46
CA ASN A 34 18.19 -0.49 -1.82
C ASN A 34 16.78 0.10 -1.92
N GLY A 35 15.92 -0.18 -0.93
CA GLY A 35 14.56 0.34 -0.87
C GLY A 35 13.50 -0.53 -1.54
N ARG A 36 13.90 -1.52 -2.36
CA ARG A 36 12.96 -2.25 -3.23
C ARG A 36 12.28 -3.44 -2.58
N LEU A 37 12.80 -3.93 -1.47
CA LEU A 37 12.22 -5.04 -0.72
C LEU A 37 11.80 -4.53 0.66
N LEU A 38 10.50 -4.60 0.95
CA LEU A 38 9.89 -4.19 2.21
C LEU A 38 9.39 -5.43 2.92
N VAL A 39 9.93 -5.69 4.11
CA VAL A 39 9.55 -6.84 4.93
C VAL A 39 8.60 -6.38 6.01
N ILE A 40 7.43 -7.00 6.09
CA ILE A 40 6.39 -6.72 7.09
C ILE A 40 5.93 -8.01 7.77
N ASP A 41 5.69 -7.93 9.08
CA ASP A 41 5.24 -9.03 9.94
C ASP A 41 3.87 -8.78 10.57
N GLY A 42 3.28 -7.60 10.34
CA GLY A 42 1.99 -7.18 10.87
C GLY A 42 2.15 -6.46 12.20
N GLY A 43 1.67 -5.22 12.28
CA GLY A 43 1.98 -4.27 13.36
C GLY A 43 1.64 -4.66 14.80
N PHE A 44 0.95 -5.77 15.03
CA PHE A 44 0.56 -6.25 16.37
C PHE A 44 0.69 -7.77 16.53
N ALA A 45 1.60 -8.40 15.78
CA ALA A 45 1.80 -9.84 15.83
C ALA A 45 2.49 -10.28 17.14
N LYS A 46 1.68 -10.62 18.17
CA LYS A 46 2.16 -11.07 19.50
C LYS A 46 3.18 -12.22 19.42
N SER A 47 3.06 -13.11 18.44
CA SER A 47 3.94 -14.27 18.27
C SER A 47 5.40 -13.90 17.99
N TYR A 48 5.66 -12.74 17.37
CA TYR A 48 7.00 -12.36 16.90
C TYR A 48 7.74 -11.41 17.84
N GLN A 49 7.05 -10.80 18.80
CA GLN A 49 7.62 -9.80 19.73
C GLN A 49 8.87 -10.28 20.47
N LYS A 50 8.94 -11.57 20.86
CA LYS A 50 10.12 -12.15 21.51
C LYS A 50 11.38 -12.13 20.64
N THR A 51 11.21 -12.13 19.31
CA THR A 51 12.30 -12.21 18.33
C THR A 51 12.59 -10.84 17.71
N THR A 52 11.56 -10.01 17.51
CA THR A 52 11.68 -8.72 16.80
C THR A 52 11.93 -7.56 17.76
N GLY A 53 11.49 -7.66 19.02
CA GLY A 53 11.54 -6.61 20.03
C GLY A 53 10.52 -5.49 19.86
N ILE A 54 9.69 -5.56 18.82
CA ILE A 54 8.64 -4.60 18.51
C ILE A 54 7.33 -5.37 18.24
N ALA A 55 6.19 -4.68 18.25
CA ALA A 55 4.90 -5.28 17.92
C ALA A 55 4.78 -5.67 16.44
N GLY A 56 5.56 -5.02 15.58
CA GLY A 56 5.73 -5.34 14.17
C GLY A 56 5.78 -4.10 13.28
N TYR A 57 5.86 -4.33 11.98
CA TYR A 57 5.81 -3.33 10.93
C TYR A 57 4.48 -3.36 10.17
N THR A 58 3.92 -2.17 9.96
CA THR A 58 2.76 -1.92 9.12
C THR A 58 3.17 -1.09 7.91
N LEU A 59 2.78 -1.53 6.71
CA LEU A 59 2.95 -0.73 5.49
C LEU A 59 1.66 0.02 5.20
N ILE A 60 1.75 1.34 5.08
CA ILE A 60 0.65 2.23 4.74
C ILE A 60 0.92 2.78 3.35
N TYR A 61 0.01 2.50 2.42
CA TYR A 61 0.03 3.10 1.09
C TYR A 61 -1.25 3.90 0.86
N ASN A 62 -1.11 5.17 0.48
CA ASN A 62 -2.23 6.03 0.13
C ASN A 62 -1.83 7.03 -0.96
N SER A 63 -2.71 7.97 -1.29
CA SER A 63 -2.48 8.93 -2.37
C SER A 63 -1.25 9.83 -2.19
N TYR A 64 -0.68 9.90 -0.99
CA TYR A 64 0.51 10.70 -0.67
C TYR A 64 1.83 9.90 -0.77
N GLY A 65 1.77 8.57 -0.83
CA GLY A 65 2.94 7.72 -0.94
C GLY A 65 2.90 6.51 -0.02
N LEU A 66 4.10 6.02 0.30
CA LEU A 66 4.36 4.77 0.99
C LEU A 66 5.12 5.03 2.30
N GLN A 67 4.54 4.59 3.40
CA GLN A 67 5.11 4.74 4.74
C GLN A 67 5.18 3.39 5.44
N LEU A 68 6.31 3.12 6.07
CA LEU A 68 6.51 1.96 6.90
C LEU A 68 6.50 2.40 8.37
N VAL A 69 5.62 1.83 9.17
CA VAL A 69 5.44 2.21 10.58
C VAL A 69 5.82 1.03 11.45
N SER A 70 6.73 1.23 12.40
CA SER A 70 7.00 0.28 13.48
C SER A 70 6.14 0.61 14.69
N HIS A 71 5.65 -0.42 15.36
CA HIS A 71 4.84 -0.28 16.57
C HIS A 71 5.56 -0.88 17.77
N GLU A 72 5.57 -0.21 18.92
CA GLU A 72 6.07 -0.80 20.16
C GLU A 72 5.09 -1.84 20.73
N PRO A 73 5.58 -2.88 21.44
CA PRO A 73 4.72 -3.85 22.11
C PRO A 73 3.82 -3.20 23.15
N PHE A 74 2.53 -3.54 23.12
CA PHE A 74 1.60 -3.18 24.18
C PHE A 74 1.57 -4.29 25.24
N GLU A 75 1.99 -3.99 26.46
CA GLU A 75 2.07 -4.98 27.53
C GLU A 75 0.69 -5.32 28.12
N ASN A 76 0.06 -4.38 28.84
CA ASN A 76 -1.29 -4.51 29.38
C ASN A 76 -1.85 -3.14 29.80
N ILE A 77 -3.16 -3.10 30.07
CA ILE A 77 -3.91 -1.88 30.43
C ILE A 77 -3.37 -1.28 31.73
N ASP A 78 -3.15 -2.09 32.77
CA ASP A 78 -2.70 -1.63 34.08
C ASP A 78 -1.34 -0.92 34.02
N LYS A 79 -0.42 -1.46 33.22
CA LYS A 79 0.90 -0.87 33.00
C LYS A 79 0.83 0.40 32.15
N ALA A 80 -0.04 0.43 31.14
CA ALA A 80 -0.26 1.65 30.34
C ALA A 80 -0.82 2.79 31.18
N LEU A 81 -1.78 2.49 32.07
CA LEU A 81 -2.38 3.47 32.99
C LEU A 81 -1.39 3.91 34.08
N SER A 82 -0.64 2.99 34.68
CA SER A 82 0.30 3.31 35.77
C SER A 82 1.58 4.00 35.30
N THR A 83 2.00 3.80 34.05
CA THR A 83 3.20 4.43 33.48
C THR A 83 2.89 5.59 32.53
N GLU A 84 1.61 5.91 32.34
CA GLU A 84 1.10 6.89 31.36
C GLU A 84 1.68 6.66 29.94
N LYS A 85 2.07 5.42 29.62
CA LYS A 85 2.65 5.06 28.32
C LYS A 85 1.55 4.84 27.29
N ASP A 86 1.48 5.74 26.32
CA ASP A 86 0.67 5.61 25.11
C ASP A 86 1.36 4.72 24.04
N ILE A 87 0.62 4.30 23.01
CA ILE A 87 1.10 3.47 21.90
C ILE A 87 2.14 4.27 21.10
N ARG A 88 3.42 3.95 21.29
CA ARG A 88 4.50 4.58 20.55
C ARG A 88 4.69 3.88 19.21
N SER A 89 4.60 4.67 18.14
CA SER A 89 4.90 4.22 16.78
C SER A 89 5.97 5.10 16.17
N THR A 90 6.94 4.49 15.47
CA THR A 90 7.97 5.23 14.72
C THR A 90 7.70 5.06 13.24
N SER A 91 7.66 6.18 12.51
CA SER A 91 7.33 6.19 11.09
C SER A 91 8.58 6.42 10.24
N PHE A 92 8.77 5.55 9.26
CA PHE A 92 9.79 5.65 8.24
C PHE A 92 9.10 5.95 6.91
N VAL A 93 9.38 7.11 6.31
CA VAL A 93 8.91 7.43 4.97
C VAL A 93 9.75 6.64 3.97
N VAL A 94 9.12 5.73 3.22
CA VAL A 94 9.80 4.90 2.22
C VAL A 94 9.75 5.60 0.87
N GLU A 95 8.59 6.16 0.52
CA GLU A 95 8.38 6.90 -0.71
C GLU A 95 7.37 8.01 -0.47
N GLN A 96 7.67 9.21 -0.97
CA GLN A 96 6.75 10.33 -0.95
C GLN A 96 6.40 10.71 -2.39
N ALA A 97 5.11 10.73 -2.70
CA ALA A 97 4.65 11.11 -4.02
C ALA A 97 4.84 12.62 -4.20
N LEU A 98 5.58 13.02 -5.25
CA LEU A 98 5.74 14.44 -5.62
C LEU A 98 4.41 15.07 -6.01
N GLU A 99 3.55 14.28 -6.65
CA GLU A 99 2.17 14.64 -6.96
C GLU A 99 1.21 13.59 -6.41
N ARG A 100 0.08 14.05 -5.87
CA ARG A 100 -0.92 13.16 -5.27
C ARG A 100 -1.49 12.20 -6.31
N GLN A 101 -1.45 10.91 -6.01
CA GLN A 101 -2.04 9.89 -6.87
C GLN A 101 -3.57 10.02 -6.88
N LYS A 102 -4.15 10.11 -8.09
CA LYS A 102 -5.60 10.19 -8.32
C LYS A 102 -6.13 8.84 -8.79
N VAL A 103 -7.42 8.58 -8.58
CA VAL A 103 -8.09 7.37 -9.13
C VAL A 103 -7.88 7.29 -10.64
N SER A 104 -7.87 8.42 -11.34
CA SER A 104 -7.63 8.52 -12.79
C SER A 104 -6.27 8.01 -13.28
N HIS A 105 -5.30 7.81 -12.38
CA HIS A 105 -3.96 7.29 -12.66
C HIS A 105 -3.82 5.79 -12.35
N THR A 106 -4.84 5.16 -11.76
CA THR A 106 -4.84 3.72 -11.51
C THR A 106 -5.36 2.95 -12.72
N ASP A 107 -5.13 1.64 -12.75
CA ASP A 107 -5.69 0.75 -13.78
C ASP A 107 -7.23 0.85 -13.85
N ILE A 108 -7.88 1.00 -12.69
CA ILE A 108 -9.32 1.20 -12.59
C ILE A 108 -9.70 2.55 -13.22
N GLY A 109 -8.94 3.61 -12.94
CA GLY A 109 -9.13 4.92 -13.58
C GLY A 109 -9.04 4.85 -15.09
N GLY A 110 -8.09 4.08 -15.64
CA GLY A 110 -7.97 3.84 -17.07
C GLY A 110 -9.23 3.15 -17.64
N LYS A 111 -9.73 2.12 -16.96
CA LYS A 111 -10.98 1.43 -17.35
C LYS A 111 -12.18 2.37 -17.33
N LEU A 112 -12.32 3.18 -16.27
CA LEU A 112 -13.41 4.15 -16.13
C LEU A 112 -13.38 5.20 -17.25
N LYS A 113 -12.20 5.77 -17.55
CA LYS A 113 -12.03 6.72 -18.67
C LYS A 113 -12.43 6.11 -20.01
N LYS A 114 -12.07 4.85 -20.25
CA LYS A 114 -12.44 4.12 -21.46
C LYS A 114 -13.95 3.88 -21.55
N GLN A 115 -14.60 3.55 -20.43
CA GLN A 115 -16.06 3.40 -20.37
C GLN A 115 -16.76 4.73 -20.67
N ILE A 116 -16.31 5.83 -20.05
CA ILE A 116 -16.84 7.18 -20.30
C ILE A 116 -16.75 7.50 -21.79
N TYR A 117 -15.57 7.31 -22.40
CA TYR A 117 -15.36 7.55 -23.82
C TYR A 117 -16.34 6.76 -24.71
N PHE A 118 -16.55 5.47 -24.41
CA PHE A 118 -17.49 4.66 -25.19
C PHE A 118 -18.96 5.07 -24.97
N LEU A 119 -19.34 5.49 -23.77
CA LEU A 119 -20.68 6.01 -23.50
C LEU A 119 -20.91 7.33 -24.25
N GLU A 120 -19.92 8.22 -24.28
CA GLU A 120 -20.00 9.48 -25.05
C GLU A 120 -20.13 9.22 -26.56
N MET A 121 -19.37 8.25 -27.09
CA MET A 121 -19.52 7.80 -28.48
C MET A 121 -20.91 7.24 -28.75
N LEU A 122 -21.43 6.39 -27.84
CA LEU A 122 -22.75 5.78 -27.98
C LEU A 122 -23.84 6.85 -28.02
N ILE A 123 -23.82 7.80 -27.08
CA ILE A 123 -24.75 8.94 -27.05
C ILE A 123 -24.68 9.73 -28.35
N THR A 124 -23.46 9.99 -28.85
CA THR A 124 -23.26 10.73 -30.10
C THR A 124 -23.83 9.97 -31.31
N ALA A 125 -23.65 8.66 -31.37
CA ALA A 125 -24.16 7.82 -32.44
C ALA A 125 -25.70 7.81 -32.46
N TYR A 126 -26.35 7.72 -31.30
CA TYR A 126 -27.81 7.84 -31.18
C TYR A 126 -28.31 9.21 -31.64
N ARG A 127 -27.69 10.30 -31.16
CA ARG A 127 -28.09 11.68 -31.54
C ARG A 127 -27.94 11.96 -33.03
N LYS A 128 -27.00 11.31 -33.70
CA LYS A 128 -26.77 11.44 -35.15
C LYS A 128 -27.61 10.45 -35.98
N GLY A 129 -28.41 9.59 -35.34
CA GLY A 129 -29.16 8.54 -36.03
C GLY A 129 -28.30 7.43 -36.64
N LEU A 130 -27.02 7.31 -36.24
CA LEU A 130 -26.11 6.27 -36.70
C LEU A 130 -26.42 4.91 -36.06
N LEU A 131 -27.04 4.93 -34.88
CA LEU A 131 -27.58 3.77 -34.19
C LEU A 131 -29.04 4.05 -33.87
N GLN A 132 -29.91 3.09 -34.13
CA GLN A 132 -31.31 3.14 -33.72
C GLN A 132 -31.49 2.45 -32.38
N GLU A 133 -32.39 2.97 -31.55
CA GLU A 133 -32.77 2.32 -30.31
C GLU A 133 -33.49 1.03 -30.66
N THR A 134 -32.88 -0.11 -30.36
CA THR A 134 -33.57 -1.38 -30.40
C THR A 134 -34.42 -1.46 -29.14
N SER A 135 -35.74 -1.33 -29.30
CA SER A 135 -36.69 -1.72 -28.26
C SER A 135 -36.48 -3.20 -27.95
N THR A 136 -35.91 -3.50 -26.78
CA THR A 136 -35.88 -4.87 -26.25
C THR A 136 -37.32 -5.35 -26.12
N PRO A 137 -37.65 -6.59 -26.55
CA PRO A 137 -38.98 -7.16 -26.31
C PRO A 137 -39.29 -7.33 -24.82
#